data_AF-A0A821NRP4-F1
#
_entry.id   AF-A0A821NRP4-F1
#
_cell.length_a   1.000
_cell.length_b   1.000
_cell.length_c   1.000
_cell.angle_alpha   90.00
_cell.angle_beta   90.00
_cell.angle_gamma   90.00
#
_symmetry.space_group_name_H-M   'P 1'
#
loop_
_entity.id
_entity.type
_entity.pdbx_description
1 polymer ?
#
loop_
_entity_poly.entity_id
_entity_poly.type
_entity_poly.pdbx_seq_one_letter_code
_entity_poly.pdbx_strand_id
1 'polypeptide(L)'
;MEYLCLIISFLSHLAELLSACFTVLFTVQRYSAVRYPLQAAVQERSSPIIHLVLLFIISVTFCAALSHSNTYIDCHEELKLSWFIADALISFIIPFSLILIYNIFIVNLIRKHARSPFNIQSTLVKSNRHVKN
;
A
#
# COMPACT_ATOMS: atom_id res chain seq x y z
N MET A 1 -31.74 -5.84 -17.70
CA MET A 1 -30.57 -6.62 -17.23
C MET A 1 -29.25 -5.89 -17.49
N GLU A 2 -29.13 -5.17 -18.61
CA GLU A 2 -27.92 -4.44 -19.01
C GLU A 2 -27.39 -3.44 -17.94
N TYR A 3 -28.27 -2.64 -17.32
CA TYR A 3 -27.86 -1.70 -16.26
C TYR A 3 -27.24 -2.38 -15.02
N LEU A 4 -27.71 -3.56 -14.64
CA LEU A 4 -27.14 -4.31 -13.52
C LEU A 4 -25.74 -4.81 -13.87
N CYS A 5 -25.53 -5.27 -15.10
CA CYS A 5 -24.22 -5.72 -15.57
C CYS A 5 -23.20 -4.57 -15.57
N LEU A 6 -23.60 -3.37 -15.99
CA LEU A 6 -22.74 -2.19 -15.96
C LEU A 6 -22.38 -1.78 -14.52
N ILE A 7 -23.35 -1.78 -13.60
CA ILE A 7 -23.13 -1.46 -12.18
C ILE A 7 -22.21 -2.51 -11.53
N ILE A 8 -22.41 -3.79 -11.82
CA ILE A 8 -21.59 -4.88 -11.26
C ILE A 8 -20.16 -4.82 -11.81
N SER A 9 -19.97 -4.60 -13.11
CA SER A 9 -18.63 -4.42 -13.69
C SER A 9 -17.93 -3.21 -13.07
N PHE A 10 -18.59 -2.05 -12.99
CA PHE A 10 -18.05 -0.86 -12.35
C PHE A 10 -17.65 -1.11 -10.88
N LEU A 11 -18.52 -1.75 -10.10
CA LEU A 11 -18.23 -2.10 -8.71
C LEU A 11 -17.07 -3.08 -8.58
N SER A 12 -16.92 -4.01 -9.52
CA SER A 12 -15.83 -4.99 -9.52
C SER A 12 -14.49 -4.30 -9.76
N HIS A 13 -14.39 -3.47 -10.80
CA HIS A 13 -13.19 -2.66 -11.09
C HIS A 13 -12.83 -1.73 -9.93
N LEU A 14 -13.85 -1.09 -9.34
CA LEU A 14 -13.65 -0.20 -8.20
C LEU A 14 -13.16 -0.96 -6.96
N ALA A 15 -13.74 -2.12 -6.67
CA ALA A 15 -13.34 -2.95 -5.53
C ALA A 15 -11.92 -3.49 -5.70
N GLU A 16 -11.55 -3.92 -6.91
CA GLU A 16 -10.20 -4.38 -7.24
C GLU A 16 -9.17 -3.27 -6.99
N LEU A 17 -9.38 -2.10 -7.59
CA LEU A 17 -8.48 -0.96 -7.47
C LEU A 17 -8.36 -0.48 -6.01
N LEU A 18 -9.48 -0.31 -5.31
CA LEU A 18 -9.47 0.10 -3.91
C LEU A 18 -8.76 -0.91 -3.01
N SER A 19 -8.98 -2.21 -3.23
CA SER A 19 -8.32 -3.27 -2.48
C SER A 19 -6.79 -3.19 -2.64
N ALA A 20 -6.31 -3.06 -3.88
CA ALA A 20 -4.89 -2.94 -4.18
C ALA A 20 -4.28 -1.67 -3.55
N CYS A 21 -4.95 -0.53 -3.73
CA CYS A 21 -4.52 0.76 -3.18
C CYS A 21 -4.48 0.78 -1.65
N PHE A 22 -5.49 0.24 -0.97
CA PHE A 22 -5.50 0.16 0.50
C PHE A 22 -4.38 -0.76 1.00
N THR A 23 -4.11 -1.86 0.30
CA THR A 23 -3.00 -2.75 0.65
C THR A 23 -1.65 -2.05 0.56
N VAL A 24 -1.43 -1.22 -0.47
CA VAL A 24 -0.24 -0.37 -0.59
C VAL A 24 -0.16 0.61 0.58
N LEU A 25 -1.25 1.33 0.87
CA LEU A 25 -1.28 2.33 1.94
C LEU A 25 -0.97 1.71 3.30
N PHE A 26 -1.56 0.55 3.62
CA PHE A 26 -1.24 -0.19 4.84
C PHE A 26 0.22 -0.62 4.89
N THR A 27 0.78 -1.04 3.75
CA THR A 27 2.20 -1.42 3.67
C THR A 27 3.11 -0.21 3.92
N VAL A 28 2.77 0.97 3.39
CA VAL A 28 3.49 2.22 3.63
C VAL A 28 3.41 2.62 5.11
N GLN A 29 2.23 2.54 5.71
CA GLN A 29 2.05 2.83 7.15
C GLN A 29 2.91 1.90 8.02
N ARG A 30 2.91 0.60 7.71
CA ARG A 30 3.77 -0.39 8.39
C ARG A 30 5.25 -0.05 8.23
N TYR A 31 5.68 0.31 7.03
CA TYR A 31 7.05 0.71 6.77
C TYR A 31 7.46 1.96 7.57
N SER A 32 6.61 2.99 7.61
CA SER A 32 6.85 4.20 8.39
C SER A 32 6.97 3.91 9.88
N ALA A 33 6.09 3.07 10.43
CA ALA A 33 6.12 2.67 11.83
C ALA A 33 7.41 1.90 12.19
N VAL A 34 7.89 1.05 11.28
CA VAL A 34 9.13 0.27 11.50
C VAL A 34 10.38 1.14 11.37
N ARG A 35 10.40 2.13 10.46
CA ARG A 35 11.55 3.02 10.25
C ARG A 35 11.67 4.14 11.29
N TYR A 36 10.55 4.67 11.79
CA TYR A 36 10.52 5.82 12.69
C TYR A 36 9.63 5.58 13.92
N PRO A 37 9.98 4.64 14.80
CA PRO A 37 9.14 4.26 15.95
C PRO A 37 8.89 5.43 16.93
N LEU A 38 9.89 6.30 17.12
CA LEU A 38 9.80 7.47 18.02
C LEU A 38 8.92 8.58 17.46
N GLN A 39 8.98 8.84 16.13
CA GLN A 39 8.09 9.82 15.50
C GLN A 39 6.67 9.27 15.40
N ALA A 40 6.48 7.97 15.20
CA ALA A 40 5.14 7.35 15.24
C ALA A 40 4.45 7.48 16.61
N ALA A 41 5.21 7.58 17.70
CA ALA A 41 4.68 7.78 19.05
C ALA A 41 4.35 9.25 19.38
N VAL A 42 5.07 10.21 18.77
CA VAL A 42 4.98 11.65 19.08
C VAL A 42 4.15 12.42 18.05
N GLN A 43 4.12 11.97 16.81
CA GLN A 43 3.45 12.68 15.73
C GLN A 43 1.95 12.46 15.83
N GLU A 44 1.22 13.52 16.16
CA GLU A 44 -0.24 13.59 15.99
C GLU A 44 -0.57 13.06 14.60
N ARG A 45 -1.43 12.04 14.55
CA ARG A 45 -1.84 11.35 13.32
C ARG A 45 -2.27 12.38 12.28
N SER A 46 -1.36 12.77 11.39
CA SER A 46 -1.71 13.51 10.17
C SER A 46 -2.82 12.70 9.51
N SER A 47 -4.01 13.30 9.40
CA SER A 47 -5.26 12.55 9.27
C SER A 47 -5.20 11.59 8.07
N PRO A 48 -5.06 10.27 8.29
CA PRO A 48 -4.96 9.29 7.19
C PRO A 48 -6.23 9.29 6.34
N ILE A 49 -7.32 9.83 6.90
CA ILE A 49 -8.61 10.06 6.26
C ILE A 49 -8.48 10.89 4.99
N ILE A 50 -7.68 11.96 4.96
CA ILE A 50 -7.57 12.82 3.76
C ILE A 50 -6.97 12.02 2.58
N HIS A 51 -5.94 11.22 2.84
CA HIS A 51 -5.31 10.38 1.81
C HIS A 51 -6.26 9.29 1.33
N LEU A 52 -7.05 8.71 2.23
CA LEU A 52 -8.09 7.71 1.89
C LEU A 52 -9.20 8.32 1.03
N VAL A 53 -9.70 9.52 1.38
CA VAL A 53 -10.75 10.20 0.61
C VAL A 53 -10.23 10.60 -0.77
N LEU A 54 -9.03 11.15 -0.86
CA LEU A 54 -8.42 11.50 -2.15
C LEU A 54 -8.28 10.26 -3.05
N LEU A 55 -7.78 9.15 -2.49
CA LEU A 55 -7.61 7.90 -3.21
C LEU A 55 -8.95 7.32 -3.67
N PHE A 56 -9.98 7.41 -2.83
CA PHE A 56 -11.33 6.99 -3.19
C PHE A 56 -11.88 7.80 -4.36
N ILE A 57 -11.75 9.13 -4.33
CA ILE A 57 -12.20 10.00 -5.42
C ILE A 57 -11.46 9.65 -6.71
N ILE A 58 -10.14 9.50 -6.67
CA ILE A 58 -9.33 9.13 -7.85
C ILE A 58 -9.79 7.78 -8.40
N SER A 59 -9.97 6.78 -7.55
CA SER A 59 -10.39 5.43 -7.96
C SER A 59 -11.77 5.45 -8.61
N VAL A 60 -12.74 6.17 -8.02
CA VAL A 60 -14.08 6.35 -8.60
C VAL A 60 -14.01 7.05 -9.96
N THR A 61 -13.21 8.12 -10.08
CA THR A 61 -13.08 8.84 -11.36
C THR A 61 -12.45 7.97 -12.45
N PHE A 62 -11.45 7.15 -12.11
CA PHE A 62 -10.81 6.22 -13.04
C PHE A 62 -11.78 5.14 -13.49
N CYS A 63 -12.47 4.47 -12.56
CA CYS A 63 -13.45 3.42 -12.89
C CYS A 63 -14.65 3.99 -13.67
N ALA A 64 -15.05 5.23 -13.42
CA ALA A 64 -16.12 5.87 -14.17
C ALA A 64 -15.69 6.16 -15.61
N ALA A 65 -14.46 6.63 -15.82
CA ALA A 65 -13.88 6.83 -17.15
C ALA A 65 -13.74 5.49 -17.90
N LEU A 66 -13.29 4.44 -17.21
CA LEU A 66 -13.19 3.08 -17.75
C LEU A 66 -14.57 2.58 -18.22
N SER A 67 -15.57 2.62 -17.33
CA SER A 67 -16.92 2.16 -17.61
C SER A 67 -17.59 2.93 -18.76
N HIS A 68 -17.37 4.26 -18.86
CA HIS A 68 -17.88 5.07 -19.98
C HIS A 68 -17.16 4.77 -21.31
N SER A 69 -15.90 4.35 -21.27
CA SER A 69 -15.10 4.10 -22.47
C SER A 69 -15.34 2.72 -23.11
N ASN A 70 -15.91 1.80 -22.33
CA ASN A 70 -16.11 0.40 -22.70
C ASN A 70 -17.49 0.15 -23.30
N THR A 71 -17.57 -0.80 -24.23
CA THR A 71 -18.82 -1.26 -24.84
C THR A 71 -19.28 -2.53 -24.14
N TYR A 72 -20.59 -2.62 -23.89
CA TYR A 72 -21.23 -3.78 -23.26
C TYR A 72 -22.17 -4.45 -24.27
N ILE A 73 -21.93 -5.71 -24.56
CA ILE A 73 -22.76 -6.54 -25.45
C ILE A 73 -23.10 -7.81 -24.66
N ASP A 74 -24.39 -8.12 -24.47
CA ASP A 74 -24.83 -9.32 -23.74
C ASP A 74 -24.16 -9.54 -22.37
N CYS A 75 -23.94 -8.45 -21.61
CA CYS A 75 -23.23 -8.46 -20.33
C CYS A 75 -21.75 -8.89 -20.39
N HIS A 76 -21.16 -8.97 -21.59
CA HIS A 76 -19.72 -9.02 -21.78
C HIS A 76 -19.16 -7.61 -21.97
N GLU A 77 -18.14 -7.30 -21.17
CA GLU A 77 -17.39 -6.06 -21.27
C GLU A 77 -16.29 -6.22 -22.33
N GLU A 78 -16.40 -5.48 -23.43
CA GLU A 78 -15.36 -5.39 -24.44
C GLU A 78 -14.48 -4.18 -24.17
N LEU A 79 -13.39 -4.41 -23.42
CA LEU A 79 -12.41 -3.37 -23.17
C LEU A 79 -11.56 -3.11 -24.41
N LYS A 80 -11.41 -1.84 -24.77
CA LYS A 80 -10.36 -1.44 -25.71
C LYS A 80 -9.01 -1.84 -25.13
N LEU A 81 -8.12 -2.38 -25.97
CA LEU A 81 -6.79 -2.85 -25.57
C LEU A 81 -6.02 -1.83 -24.70
N SER A 82 -6.10 -0.54 -25.03
CA SER A 82 -5.44 0.51 -24.23
C SER A 82 -5.99 0.63 -22.81
N TRP A 83 -7.29 0.51 -22.62
CA TRP A 83 -7.94 0.60 -21.31
C TRP A 83 -7.74 -0.67 -20.50
N PHE A 84 -7.73 -1.83 -21.16
CA PHE A 84 -7.37 -3.11 -20.55
C PHE A 84 -5.94 -3.11 -20.00
N ILE A 85 -4.97 -2.61 -20.77
CA ILE A 85 -3.58 -2.48 -20.31
C ILE A 85 -3.49 -1.49 -19.16
N ALA A 86 -4.19 -0.35 -19.24
CA ALA A 86 -4.18 0.66 -18.18
C ALA A 86 -4.73 0.11 -16.86
N ASP A 87 -5.85 -0.61 -16.92
CA ASP A 87 -6.46 -1.26 -15.75
C ASP A 87 -5.51 -2.30 -15.15
N ALA A 88 -4.96 -3.22 -15.95
CA ALA A 88 -3.98 -4.20 -15.46
C ALA A 88 -2.74 -3.56 -14.81
N LEU A 89 -2.25 -2.45 -15.37
CA LEU A 89 -1.10 -1.74 -14.80
C LEU A 89 -1.43 -1.07 -13.46
N ILE A 90 -2.56 -0.37 -13.39
CA ILE A 90 -2.95 0.45 -12.24
C ILE A 90 -3.52 -0.41 -11.11
N SER A 91 -4.34 -1.40 -11.43
CA SER A 91 -5.03 -2.27 -10.47
C SER A 91 -4.13 -3.40 -9.96
N PHE A 92 -3.15 -3.85 -10.76
CA PHE A 92 -2.30 -4.99 -10.39
C PHE A 92 -0.79 -4.69 -10.36
N ILE A 93 -0.17 -4.34 -11.49
CA ILE A 93 1.31 -4.31 -11.59
C ILE A 93 1.94 -3.26 -10.67
N ILE A 94 1.42 -2.03 -10.68
CA ILE A 94 1.94 -0.94 -9.85
C ILE A 94 1.75 -1.23 -8.35
N PRO A 95 0.54 -1.57 -7.86
CA PRO A 95 0.33 -1.91 -6.46
C PRO A 95 1.20 -3.08 -6.00
N PHE A 96 1.26 -4.16 -6.79
CA PHE A 96 2.05 -5.35 -6.46
C PHE A 96 3.55 -5.02 -6.32
N SER A 97 4.09 -4.24 -7.25
CA SER A 97 5.49 -3.83 -7.23
C SER A 97 5.81 -2.98 -5.99
N LEU A 98 4.94 -2.03 -5.65
CA LEU A 98 5.10 -1.20 -4.44
C LEU A 98 5.07 -2.05 -3.17
N ILE A 99 4.09 -2.96 -3.04
CA ILE A 99 3.99 -3.87 -1.90
C ILE A 99 5.28 -4.67 -1.75
N LEU A 100 5.79 -5.24 -2.83
CA LEU A 100 7.02 -6.05 -2.81
C LEU A 100 8.22 -5.22 -2.37
N ILE A 101 8.40 -4.03 -2.95
CA ILE A 101 9.51 -3.12 -2.62
C ILE A 101 9.46 -2.71 -1.14
N TYR A 102 8.30 -2.28 -0.63
CA TYR A 102 8.17 -1.88 0.77
C TYR A 102 8.40 -3.05 1.73
N ASN A 103 7.90 -4.24 1.41
CA ASN A 103 8.14 -5.42 2.25
C ASN A 103 9.64 -5.79 2.29
N ILE A 104 10.36 -5.70 1.16
CA ILE A 104 11.82 -5.87 1.15
C ILE A 104 12.51 -4.85 2.05
N PHE A 105 12.11 -3.57 2.00
CA PHE A 105 12.68 -2.55 2.86
C PHE A 105 12.40 -2.80 4.34
N ILE A 106 11.19 -3.22 4.71
CA ILE A 106 10.83 -3.58 6.09
C ILE A 106 11.75 -4.71 6.59
N VAL A 107 11.87 -5.79 5.83
CA VAL A 107 12.71 -6.95 6.21
C VAL A 107 14.18 -6.53 6.38
N ASN A 108 14.71 -5.75 5.45
CA ASN A 108 16.09 -5.26 5.52
C ASN A 108 16.32 -4.36 6.74
N LEU A 109 15.35 -3.50 7.07
CA LEU A 109 15.44 -2.62 8.23
C LEU A 109 15.37 -3.40 9.54
N ILE A 110 14.45 -4.37 9.65
CA ILE A 110 14.37 -5.27 10.81
C ILE A 110 15.66 -6.07 10.96
N ARG A 111 16.20 -6.64 9.87
CA ARG A 111 17.46 -7.40 9.89
C ARG A 111 18.64 -6.54 10.34
N LYS A 112 18.67 -5.26 9.95
CA LYS A 112 19.70 -4.31 10.39
C LYS A 112 19.58 -4.02 11.89
N HIS A 113 18.38 -3.76 12.40
CA HIS A 113 18.15 -3.51 13.83
C HIS A 113 18.37 -4.75 14.70
N ALA A 114 17.97 -5.94 14.25
CA ALA A 114 18.20 -7.20 14.94
C ALA A 114 19.69 -7.58 15.04
N ARG A 115 20.54 -7.03 14.17
CA ARG A 115 22.01 -7.18 14.24
C ARG A 115 22.70 -6.15 15.14
N SER A 116 22.02 -5.06 15.52
CA SER A 116 22.59 -4.03 16.39
C SER A 116 22.36 -4.16 17.92
N PRO A 117 21.70 -5.18 18.51
CA PRO A 117 21.50 -5.22 19.96
C PRO A 117 22.77 -5.61 20.75
N PHE A 118 23.86 -6.01 20.09
CA PHE A 118 25.02 -6.63 20.75
C PHE A 118 26.17 -5.68 21.16
N ASN A 119 26.05 -4.36 20.98
CA ASN A 119 27.11 -3.40 21.38
C ASN A 119 26.83 -2.64 22.70
N ILE A 120 25.60 -2.68 23.22
CA ILE A 120 25.27 -2.02 24.50
C ILE A 120 25.58 -2.97 25.67
N GLN A 121 25.38 -4.27 25.49
CA GLN A 121 25.66 -5.26 26.53
C GLN A 121 27.17 -5.42 26.77
N SER A 122 27.99 -5.29 25.73
CA SER A 122 29.46 -5.33 25.86
C SER A 122 30.04 -4.10 26.56
N THR A 123 29.44 -2.91 26.43
CA THR A 123 29.86 -1.69 27.13
C THR A 123 29.42 -1.66 28.59
N LEU A 124 28.21 -2.13 28.92
CA LEU A 124 27.76 -2.27 30.32
C LEU A 124 28.57 -3.33 31.10
N VAL A 125 28.94 -4.44 30.45
CA VAL A 125 29.81 -5.46 31.06
C VAL A 125 31.25 -4.94 31.25
N LYS A 126 31.76 -4.11 30.33
CA LYS A 126 33.10 -3.50 30.46
C LYS A 126 33.13 -2.42 31.55
N SER A 127 32.09 -1.61 31.66
CA SER A 127 31.96 -0.56 32.69
C SER A 127 31.91 -1.16 34.11
N ASN A 128 31.14 -2.25 34.30
CA ASN A 128 31.07 -2.93 35.59
C ASN A 128 32.38 -3.63 36.03
N ARG A 129 33.34 -3.88 35.13
CA ARG A 129 34.68 -4.38 35.52
C ARG A 129 35.62 -3.28 36.00
N HIS A 130 35.47 -2.05 35.54
CA HIS A 130 36.32 -0.94 35.96
C HIS A 130 35.94 -0.37 37.34
N VAL A 131 34.72 -0.61 37.81
CA VAL A 131 34.26 -0.14 39.14
C VAL A 131 34.65 -1.13 40.27
N LYS A 132 35.11 -2.34 39.93
CA LYS A 132 35.47 -3.39 40.90
C LYS A 132 36.97 -3.53 41.19
N ASN A 133 37.82 -2.68 40.61
CA ASN A 133 39.27 -2.65 40.86
C ASN A 133 39.67 -1.38 41.59
#